data_AF-A0A2S2QBH1-F1
#
_entry.id   AF-A0A2S2QBH1-F1
#
_cell.length_a   1.000
_cell.length_b   1.000
_cell.length_c   1.000
_cell.angle_alpha   90.00
_cell.angle_beta   90.00
_cell.angle_gamma   90.00
#
_symmetry.space_group_name_H-M   'P 1'
#
loop_
_entity.id
_entity.type
_entity.pdbx_description
1 polymer ?
#
loop_
_entity_poly.entity_id
_entity_poly.type
_entity_poly.pdbx_seq_one_letter_code
_entity_poly.pdbx_strand_id
1 'polypeptide(L)'
;MDKPLEKQLTMCEMILDDRTRETCNTDQRLSCTRYVRPCDETDEKLRRDSGGYYSFDQWQKHNEKLLNRSVRGYHQSNVVEYNVQRAINTLSASVDKYALDSTNKIAGTARRIDAWRLDVLQALESVRDEIALLLSSKQKLQKAQTALGVIRSISVECLERRSFRLAVDLTLDPGQVELVKEKELIDEIDDLFCRTLCQLKDQLNSNKTIKYRLEENWSNKNQSMKIDTMNLSLNIQSPIIMSHTNVIEDSENACLSVPEWEMAVKNLYEEAKRTMNDSTLLRSIVDDAVLKKSAKRLRDQADAVDIALARFISDTQHVEQALGNDLKQVVQRLGDSENLIGGLLRVITNLEKAKMTAETRLYNRLKRPEDENFKDSAQSSILPEDENFKDSAQS
;
A
#
# COMPACT_ATOMS: atom_id res chain seq x y z
N MET A 1 82.55 10.66 2.74
CA MET A 1 82.80 12.09 2.51
C MET A 1 81.54 12.67 1.91
N ASP A 2 80.71 13.18 2.81
CA ASP A 2 79.42 13.81 2.53
C ASP A 2 79.60 15.18 1.86
N LYS A 3 78.72 15.48 0.90
CA LYS A 3 78.31 16.85 0.55
C LYS A 3 76.78 16.87 0.43
N PRO A 4 76.11 17.89 0.99
CA PRO A 4 74.66 17.89 1.13
C PRO A 4 73.96 18.27 -0.18
N LEU A 5 72.76 17.73 -0.36
CA LEU A 5 71.79 18.15 -1.38
C LEU A 5 71.38 19.62 -1.13
N GLU A 6 71.53 20.48 -2.13
CA GLU A 6 70.87 21.79 -2.17
C GLU A 6 69.36 21.60 -2.34
N LYS A 7 68.60 22.07 -1.36
CA LYS A 7 67.13 22.04 -1.34
C LYS A 7 66.56 22.86 -2.49
N GLN A 8 65.73 22.24 -3.33
CA GLN A 8 64.82 22.95 -4.22
C GLN A 8 63.64 23.49 -3.40
N LEU A 9 63.44 24.80 -3.44
CA LEU A 9 62.30 25.47 -2.82
C LEU A 9 60.99 25.01 -3.47
N THR A 10 59.99 24.67 -2.65
CA THR A 10 58.67 24.25 -3.13
C THR A 10 57.69 25.44 -3.18
N MET A 11 56.64 25.32 -4.00
CA MET A 11 55.65 26.37 -4.29
C MET A 11 54.97 27.00 -3.04
N CYS A 12 55.03 26.35 -1.88
CA CYS A 12 54.53 26.89 -0.62
C CYS A 12 55.48 27.88 0.07
N GLU A 13 56.79 27.85 -0.22
CA GLU A 13 57.80 28.71 0.42
C GLU A 13 57.90 30.10 -0.25
N MET A 14 57.24 30.31 -1.40
CA MET A 14 57.16 31.61 -2.08
C MET A 14 55.93 32.45 -1.69
N ILE A 15 55.00 31.90 -0.88
CA ILE A 15 53.72 32.55 -0.58
C ILE A 15 53.57 32.91 0.92
N LEU A 16 54.50 32.48 1.78
CA LEU A 16 54.45 32.79 3.21
C LEU A 16 55.48 33.86 3.59
N ASP A 17 55.10 35.10 3.36
CA ASP A 17 55.44 36.21 4.28
C ASP A 17 54.37 37.29 4.14
N ASP A 18 53.17 36.97 4.64
CA ASP A 18 52.28 38.00 5.17
C ASP A 18 51.26 37.37 6.14
N ARG A 19 51.72 37.17 7.38
CA ARG A 19 50.85 37.07 8.55
C ARG A 19 51.19 38.18 9.53
N THR A 20 50.69 39.37 9.22
CA THR A 20 50.20 40.30 10.24
C THR A 20 48.84 40.81 9.80
N ARG A 21 47.80 40.39 10.53
CA ARG A 21 46.48 41.02 10.50
C ARG A 21 46.64 42.49 10.83
N GLU A 22 46.24 43.38 9.93
CA GLU A 22 45.82 44.73 10.30
C GLU A 22 44.87 45.28 9.23
N THR A 23 43.60 45.44 9.66
CA THR A 23 42.59 46.40 9.20
C THR A 23 42.47 46.71 7.70
N CYS A 24 41.29 46.37 7.17
CA CYS A 24 40.72 46.96 5.97
C CYS A 24 40.73 48.51 6.09
N ASN A 25 41.69 49.15 5.44
CA ASN A 25 41.57 50.51 4.93
C ASN A 25 42.71 50.82 3.95
N THR A 26 42.38 51.63 2.95
CA THR A 26 43.27 52.29 1.97
C THR A 26 43.91 51.42 0.87
N ASP A 27 43.30 51.48 -0.31
CA ASP A 27 43.93 52.07 -1.52
C ASP A 27 45.40 51.68 -1.78
N GLN A 28 45.75 50.40 -1.76
CA GLN A 28 47.04 49.93 -2.24
C GLN A 28 46.92 49.53 -3.72
N ARG A 29 46.92 50.57 -4.57
CA ARG A 29 47.51 50.43 -5.91
C ARG A 29 48.94 49.96 -5.68
N LEU A 30 49.23 48.68 -5.93
CA LEU A 30 50.59 48.19 -6.11
C LEU A 30 51.29 49.17 -7.05
N SER A 31 52.20 49.97 -6.51
CA SER A 31 52.89 50.98 -7.31
C SER A 31 53.67 50.20 -8.35
N CYS A 32 53.23 50.28 -9.60
CA CYS A 32 54.02 49.83 -10.74
C CYS A 32 55.38 50.49 -10.56
N THR A 33 56.41 49.69 -10.28
CA THR A 33 57.77 50.17 -10.05
C THR A 33 58.08 51.14 -11.19
N ARG A 34 58.25 52.41 -10.82
CA ARG A 34 58.39 53.53 -11.75
C ARG A 34 59.36 53.10 -12.84
N TYR A 35 58.87 52.96 -14.07
CA TYR A 35 59.72 52.71 -15.23
C TYR A 35 60.70 53.87 -15.32
N VAL A 36 61.91 53.69 -14.77
CA VAL A 36 62.98 54.67 -14.92
C VAL A 36 63.34 54.63 -16.39
N ARG A 37 63.02 55.69 -17.13
CA ARG A 37 63.45 55.78 -18.51
C ARG A 37 64.97 55.65 -18.52
N PRO A 38 65.57 54.82 -19.39
CA PRO A 38 67.01 54.87 -19.68
C PRO A 38 67.49 56.28 -20.10
N CYS A 39 66.51 57.16 -20.39
CA CYS A 39 66.47 58.62 -20.44
C CYS A 39 67.29 59.41 -19.40
N ASP A 40 67.27 58.97 -18.13
CA ASP A 40 67.53 59.86 -16.99
C ASP A 40 68.99 59.92 -16.51
N GLU A 41 69.94 59.30 -17.24
CA GLU A 41 71.36 59.63 -17.05
C GLU A 41 71.59 61.05 -17.59
N THR A 42 71.70 62.02 -16.69
CA THR A 42 72.07 63.41 -16.99
C THR A 42 73.37 63.43 -17.78
N ASP A 43 73.30 63.85 -19.05
CA ASP A 43 74.48 64.01 -19.90
C ASP A 43 75.49 64.93 -19.20
N GLU A 44 76.60 64.34 -18.77
CA GLU A 44 77.76 65.04 -18.23
C GLU A 44 78.27 66.01 -19.31
N LYS A 45 78.12 67.33 -19.09
CA LYS A 45 78.42 68.36 -20.10
C LYS A 45 79.89 68.25 -20.56
N LEU A 46 80.10 67.78 -21.79
CA LEU A 46 81.43 67.69 -22.42
C LEU A 46 82.09 69.09 -22.50
N ARG A 47 83.37 69.19 -22.10
CA ARG A 47 84.17 70.44 -22.14
C ARG A 47 84.57 70.78 -23.57
N ARG A 48 84.24 71.99 -24.03
CA ARG A 48 84.58 72.53 -25.37
C ARG A 48 85.99 73.10 -25.39
N ASP A 49 86.69 72.96 -26.52
CA ASP A 49 88.02 73.54 -26.71
C ASP A 49 87.94 75.07 -26.93
N SER A 50 89.08 75.77 -26.91
CA SER A 50 89.20 77.24 -26.95
C SER A 50 88.57 77.93 -28.19
N GLY A 51 88.13 77.15 -29.19
CA GLY A 51 87.39 77.62 -30.38
C GLY A 51 85.91 77.22 -30.42
N GLY A 52 85.36 76.63 -29.35
CA GLY A 52 83.97 76.21 -29.25
C GLY A 52 83.63 74.85 -29.90
N TYR A 53 84.60 74.18 -30.53
CA TYR A 53 84.45 72.86 -31.14
C TYR A 53 84.79 71.73 -30.15
N TYR A 54 84.17 70.56 -30.34
CA TYR A 54 84.52 69.32 -29.62
C TYR A 54 85.65 68.60 -30.36
N SER A 55 86.57 67.96 -29.63
CA SER A 55 87.63 67.18 -30.26
C SER A 55 87.08 65.90 -30.91
N PHE A 56 87.79 65.36 -31.92
CA PHE A 56 87.38 64.12 -32.59
C PHE A 56 87.29 62.93 -31.63
N ASP A 57 88.19 62.86 -30.63
CA ASP A 57 88.14 61.85 -29.55
C ASP A 57 86.91 62.03 -28.64
N GLN A 58 86.50 63.27 -28.35
CA GLN A 58 85.26 63.55 -27.62
C GLN A 58 84.01 63.15 -28.42
N TRP A 59 83.98 63.41 -29.73
CA TRP A 59 82.89 62.97 -30.62
C TRP A 59 82.82 61.44 -30.72
N GLN A 60 83.96 60.77 -30.85
CA GLN A 60 84.04 59.31 -30.93
C GLN A 60 83.56 58.66 -29.62
N LYS A 61 84.01 59.14 -28.45
CA LYS A 61 83.54 58.67 -27.14
C LYS A 61 82.07 58.96 -26.88
N HIS A 62 81.56 60.09 -27.34
CA HIS A 62 80.12 60.42 -27.22
C HIS A 62 79.26 59.46 -28.07
N ASN A 63 79.63 59.22 -29.32
CA ASN A 63 78.91 58.29 -30.18
C ASN A 63 79.03 56.83 -29.71
N GLU A 64 80.19 56.42 -29.18
CA GLU A 64 80.35 55.13 -28.53
C GLU A 64 79.43 54.98 -27.30
N LYS A 65 79.35 56.02 -26.45
CA LYS A 65 78.38 56.05 -25.34
C LYS A 65 76.93 56.02 -25.82
N LEU A 66 76.59 56.73 -26.89
CA LEU A 66 75.25 56.78 -27.46
C LEU A 66 74.83 55.44 -28.09
N LEU A 67 75.75 54.78 -28.81
CA LEU A 67 75.57 53.42 -29.34
C LEU A 67 75.42 52.42 -28.19
N ASN A 68 76.29 52.48 -27.17
CA ASN A 68 76.18 51.63 -25.99
C ASN A 68 74.86 51.85 -25.23
N ARG A 69 74.37 53.08 -25.13
CA ARG A 69 73.06 53.41 -24.55
C ARG A 69 71.92 52.81 -25.37
N SER A 70 72.00 52.88 -26.70
CA SER A 70 71.03 52.25 -27.59
C SER A 70 71.01 50.73 -27.44
N VAL A 71 72.18 50.08 -27.39
CA VAL A 71 72.31 48.64 -27.14
C VAL A 71 71.72 48.23 -25.78
N ARG A 72 72.00 49.00 -24.71
CA ARG A 72 71.37 48.78 -23.39
C ARG A 72 69.85 48.95 -23.44
N GLY A 73 69.35 49.94 -24.19
CA GLY A 73 67.93 50.17 -24.40
C GLY A 73 67.23 49.01 -25.11
N TYR A 74 67.83 48.51 -26.21
CA TYR A 74 67.31 47.33 -26.91
C TYR A 74 67.33 46.09 -26.03
N HIS A 75 68.41 45.85 -25.27
CA HIS A 75 68.48 44.73 -24.34
C HIS A 75 67.37 44.81 -23.28
N GLN A 76 67.16 45.97 -22.67
CA GLN A 76 66.10 46.17 -21.69
C GLN A 76 64.70 45.97 -22.28
N SER A 77 64.45 46.45 -23.52
CA SER A 77 63.19 46.21 -24.22
C SER A 77 62.96 44.73 -24.48
N ASN A 78 63.98 44.03 -24.99
CA ASN A 78 63.92 42.59 -25.27
C ASN A 78 63.67 41.78 -23.98
N VAL A 79 64.25 42.18 -22.85
CA VAL A 79 64.01 41.56 -21.54
C VAL A 79 62.56 41.77 -21.08
N VAL A 80 62.01 42.99 -21.25
CA VAL A 80 60.61 43.28 -20.91
C VAL A 80 59.66 42.50 -21.82
N GLU A 81 59.87 42.48 -23.13
CA GLU A 81 59.08 41.71 -24.08
C GLU A 81 59.13 40.21 -23.77
N TYR A 82 60.31 39.67 -23.48
CA TYR A 82 60.46 38.29 -23.05
C TYR A 82 59.68 38.00 -21.77
N ASN A 83 59.78 38.88 -20.76
CA ASN A 83 59.06 38.71 -19.50
C ASN A 83 57.54 38.80 -19.68
N VAL A 84 57.05 39.72 -20.53
CA VAL A 84 55.63 39.86 -20.86
C VAL A 84 55.13 38.62 -21.61
N GLN A 85 55.85 38.16 -22.63
CA GLN A 85 55.47 36.95 -23.37
C GLN A 85 55.46 35.71 -22.47
N ARG A 86 56.45 35.59 -21.58
CA ARG A 86 56.47 34.53 -20.57
C ARG A 86 55.28 34.63 -19.62
N ALA A 87 54.93 35.83 -19.17
CA ALA A 87 53.77 36.05 -18.30
C ALA A 87 52.47 35.69 -19.02
N ILE A 88 52.28 36.12 -20.27
CA ILE A 88 51.13 35.76 -21.12
C ILE A 88 51.03 34.23 -21.23
N ASN A 89 52.11 33.56 -21.65
CA ASN A 89 52.09 32.10 -21.82
C ASN A 89 51.78 31.38 -20.50
N THR A 90 52.33 31.85 -19.38
CA THR A 90 52.11 31.25 -18.06
C THR A 90 50.67 31.47 -17.58
N LEU A 91 50.11 32.66 -17.78
CA LEU A 91 48.74 33.01 -17.41
C LEU A 91 47.71 32.29 -18.31
N SER A 92 47.93 32.28 -19.62
CA SER A 92 47.07 31.52 -20.55
C SER A 92 47.08 30.03 -20.21
N ALA A 93 48.25 29.43 -19.99
CA ALA A 93 48.34 28.03 -19.60
C ALA A 93 47.66 27.74 -18.25
N SER A 94 47.72 28.66 -17.27
CA SER A 94 47.04 28.48 -16.00
C SER A 94 45.51 28.61 -16.14
N VAL A 95 45.03 29.58 -16.91
CA VAL A 95 43.59 29.75 -17.22
C VAL A 95 43.05 28.52 -17.94
N ASP A 96 43.73 28.03 -18.98
CA ASP A 96 43.33 26.84 -19.72
C ASP A 96 43.28 25.62 -18.82
N LYS A 97 44.27 25.47 -17.91
CA LYS A 97 44.29 24.39 -16.93
C LYS A 97 43.11 24.45 -15.97
N TYR A 98 42.80 25.63 -15.42
CA TYR A 98 41.66 25.79 -14.50
C TYR A 98 40.32 25.59 -15.21
N ALA A 99 40.16 26.09 -16.43
CA ALA A 99 38.97 25.90 -17.24
C ALA A 99 38.75 24.43 -17.62
N LEU A 100 39.82 23.71 -17.96
CA LEU A 100 39.75 22.28 -18.26
C LEU A 100 39.42 21.46 -17.01
N ASP A 101 40.03 21.77 -15.86
CA ASP A 101 39.76 21.09 -14.59
C ASP A 101 38.31 21.30 -14.14
N SER A 102 37.78 22.52 -14.21
CA SER A 102 36.39 22.81 -13.88
C SER A 102 35.42 22.09 -14.83
N THR A 103 35.69 22.12 -16.14
CA THR A 103 34.89 21.41 -17.16
C THR A 103 34.85 19.90 -16.88
N ASN A 104 36.00 19.29 -16.56
CA ASN A 104 36.08 17.87 -16.23
C ASN A 104 35.30 17.52 -14.95
N LYS A 105 35.36 18.38 -13.92
CA LYS A 105 34.60 18.20 -12.68
C LYS A 105 33.10 18.32 -12.90
N ILE A 106 32.64 19.32 -13.66
CA ILE A 106 31.22 19.47 -14.05
C ILE A 106 30.77 18.23 -14.83
N ALA A 107 31.56 17.74 -15.79
CA ALA A 107 31.24 16.54 -16.56
C ALA A 107 31.18 15.27 -15.69
N GLY A 108 32.02 15.18 -14.65
CA GLY A 108 31.98 14.11 -13.67
C GLY A 108 30.71 14.15 -12.81
N THR A 109 30.32 15.33 -12.34
CA THR A 109 29.09 15.55 -11.56
C THR A 109 27.84 15.30 -12.40
N ALA A 110 27.80 15.80 -13.63
CA ALA A 110 26.70 15.57 -14.57
C ALA A 110 26.46 14.06 -14.77
N ARG A 111 27.50 13.27 -15.04
CA ARG A 111 27.38 11.81 -15.16
C ARG A 111 26.78 11.15 -13.90
N ARG A 112 27.15 11.64 -12.71
CA ARG A 112 26.62 11.13 -11.44
C ARG A 112 25.16 11.49 -11.23
N ILE A 113 24.78 12.72 -11.58
CA ILE A 113 23.39 13.17 -11.55
C ILE A 113 22.56 12.34 -12.54
N ASP A 114 23.09 12.02 -13.73
CA ASP A 114 22.39 11.21 -14.72
C ASP A 114 22.11 9.79 -14.22
N ALA A 115 23.12 9.14 -13.64
CA ALA A 115 22.97 7.80 -13.07
C ALA A 115 21.81 7.77 -12.06
N TRP A 116 21.83 8.68 -11.08
CA TRP A 116 20.75 8.79 -10.11
C TRP A 116 19.41 9.20 -10.72
N ARG A 117 19.40 10.01 -11.79
CA ARG A 117 18.17 10.39 -12.49
C ARG A 117 17.50 9.16 -13.12
N LEU A 118 18.29 8.27 -13.71
CA LEU A 118 17.79 7.01 -14.27
C LEU A 118 17.29 6.06 -13.17
N ASP A 119 18.05 5.89 -12.09
CA ASP A 119 17.65 5.03 -10.96
C ASP A 119 16.34 5.51 -10.30
N VAL A 120 16.20 6.82 -10.09
CA VAL A 120 14.98 7.43 -9.55
C VAL A 120 13.80 7.28 -10.52
N LEU A 121 14.04 7.40 -11.84
CA LEU A 121 13.00 7.18 -12.85
C LEU A 121 12.48 5.74 -12.82
N GLN A 122 13.38 4.76 -12.74
CA GLN A 122 13.02 3.35 -12.62
C GLN A 122 12.23 3.06 -11.34
N ALA A 123 12.67 3.63 -10.21
CA ALA A 123 11.94 3.52 -8.94
C ALA A 123 10.54 4.16 -9.04
N LEU A 124 10.43 5.31 -9.70
CA LEU A 124 9.16 6.00 -9.92
C LEU A 124 8.18 5.18 -10.74
N GLU A 125 8.64 4.58 -11.85
CA GLU A 125 7.82 3.67 -12.67
C GLU A 125 7.37 2.45 -11.85
N SER A 126 8.28 1.86 -11.08
CA SER A 126 7.97 0.71 -10.22
C SER A 126 6.92 1.04 -9.16
N VAL A 127 7.02 2.20 -8.50
CA VAL A 127 6.02 2.67 -7.52
C VAL A 127 4.68 2.97 -8.20
N ARG A 128 4.68 3.56 -9.40
CA ARG A 128 3.45 3.83 -10.17
C ARG A 128 2.71 2.53 -10.48
N ASP A 129 3.44 1.52 -10.94
CA ASP A 129 2.86 0.24 -11.31
C ASP A 129 2.32 -0.49 -10.06
N GLU A 130 3.06 -0.44 -8.95
CA GLU A 130 2.60 -0.99 -7.66
C GLU A 130 1.35 -0.28 -7.13
N ILE A 131 1.21 1.05 -7.29
CA ILE A 131 -0.02 1.78 -6.97
C ILE A 131 -1.21 1.25 -7.77
N ALA A 132 -1.02 0.95 -9.06
CA ALA A 132 -2.08 0.38 -9.90
C ALA A 132 -2.48 -1.03 -9.41
N LEU A 133 -1.50 -1.85 -9.02
CA LEU A 133 -1.75 -3.18 -8.44
C LEU A 133 -2.50 -3.09 -7.10
N LEU A 134 -2.11 -2.18 -6.21
CA LEU A 134 -2.81 -1.94 -4.95
C LEU A 134 -4.27 -1.50 -5.16
N LEU A 135 -4.51 -0.62 -6.14
CA LEU A 135 -5.86 -0.19 -6.49
C LEU A 135 -6.71 -1.38 -6.97
N SER A 136 -6.13 -2.28 -7.75
CA SER A 136 -6.79 -3.53 -8.17
C SER A 136 -7.12 -4.42 -6.96
N SER A 137 -6.17 -4.63 -6.04
CA SER A 137 -6.41 -5.40 -4.80
C SER A 137 -7.52 -4.76 -3.94
N LYS A 138 -7.54 -3.43 -3.80
CA LYS A 138 -8.62 -2.72 -3.11
C LYS A 138 -9.97 -2.95 -3.78
N GLN A 139 -10.05 -2.84 -5.11
CA GLN A 139 -11.28 -3.09 -5.84
C GLN A 139 -11.76 -4.54 -5.69
N LYS A 140 -10.86 -5.52 -5.72
CA LYS A 140 -11.20 -6.94 -5.46
C LYS A 140 -11.83 -7.10 -4.08
N LEU A 141 -11.21 -6.51 -3.04
CA LEU A 141 -11.72 -6.60 -1.68
C LEU A 141 -13.07 -5.90 -1.51
N GLN A 142 -13.27 -4.74 -2.15
CA GLN A 142 -14.58 -4.06 -2.17
C GLN A 142 -15.68 -4.90 -2.84
N LYS A 143 -15.36 -5.56 -3.97
CA LYS A 143 -16.29 -6.48 -4.63
C LYS A 143 -16.64 -7.67 -3.74
N ALA A 144 -15.64 -8.23 -3.05
CA ALA A 144 -15.84 -9.32 -2.09
C ALA A 144 -16.74 -8.87 -0.93
N GLN A 145 -16.57 -7.64 -0.43
CA GLN A 145 -17.43 -7.07 0.60
C GLN A 145 -18.88 -6.88 0.12
N THR A 146 -19.09 -6.42 -1.12
CA THR A 146 -20.45 -6.34 -1.69
C THR A 146 -21.10 -7.73 -1.80
N ALA A 147 -20.34 -8.74 -2.23
CA ALA A 147 -20.83 -10.12 -2.28
C ALA A 147 -21.17 -10.66 -0.87
N LEU A 148 -20.34 -10.35 0.13
CA LEU A 148 -20.60 -10.71 1.52
C LEU A 148 -21.91 -10.09 2.04
N GLY A 149 -22.23 -8.86 1.62
CA GLY A 149 -23.51 -8.21 1.95
C GLY A 149 -24.74 -8.99 1.44
N VAL A 150 -24.64 -9.61 0.26
CA VAL A 150 -25.71 -10.49 -0.26
C VAL A 150 -25.84 -11.74 0.61
N ILE A 151 -24.71 -12.37 0.96
CA ILE A 151 -24.70 -13.55 1.84
C ILE A 151 -25.32 -13.20 3.20
N ARG A 152 -24.95 -12.06 3.81
CA ARG A 152 -25.56 -11.56 5.06
C ARG A 152 -27.08 -11.45 4.94
N SER A 153 -27.58 -10.88 3.85
CA SER A 153 -29.03 -10.73 3.64
C SER A 153 -29.73 -12.08 3.59
N ILE A 154 -29.13 -13.08 2.92
CA ILE A 154 -29.69 -14.44 2.83
C ILE A 154 -29.73 -15.08 4.23
N SER A 155 -28.63 -15.07 4.99
CA SER A 155 -28.61 -15.66 6.33
C SER A 155 -29.60 -14.99 7.29
N VAL A 156 -29.76 -13.66 7.19
CA VAL A 156 -30.76 -12.91 7.98
C VAL A 156 -32.18 -13.30 7.59
N GLU A 157 -32.50 -13.38 6.30
CA GLU A 157 -33.83 -13.83 5.85
C GLU A 157 -34.10 -15.27 6.31
N CYS A 158 -33.13 -16.18 6.20
CA CYS A 158 -33.26 -17.55 6.69
C CYS A 158 -33.61 -17.60 8.18
N LEU A 159 -32.94 -16.79 9.02
CA LEU A 159 -33.26 -16.69 10.45
C LEU A 159 -34.65 -16.09 10.69
N GLU A 160 -35.03 -15.05 9.94
CA GLU A 160 -36.35 -14.43 10.03
C GLU A 160 -37.46 -15.41 9.66
N ARG A 161 -37.32 -16.15 8.56
CA ARG A 161 -38.29 -17.17 8.12
C ARG A 161 -38.53 -18.22 9.21
N ARG A 162 -37.48 -18.60 9.91
CA ARG A 162 -37.54 -19.60 10.99
C ARG A 162 -38.16 -19.06 12.27
N SER A 163 -38.14 -17.74 12.48
CA SER A 163 -38.81 -17.10 13.61
C SER A 163 -40.34 -17.17 13.56
N PHE A 164 -40.92 -17.45 12.39
CA PHE A 164 -42.37 -17.64 12.21
C PHE A 164 -42.88 -19.04 12.58
N ARG A 165 -42.01 -19.95 13.05
CA ARG A 165 -42.45 -21.25 13.55
C ARG A 165 -43.31 -21.09 14.80
N LEU A 166 -44.27 -21.99 14.98
CA LEU A 166 -45.29 -21.87 16.02
C LEU A 166 -44.98 -22.80 17.21
N ALA A 167 -45.28 -22.31 18.41
CA ALA A 167 -45.26 -23.09 19.65
C ALA A 167 -43.97 -23.94 19.82
N VAL A 168 -44.11 -25.26 19.89
CA VAL A 168 -43.01 -26.19 20.15
C VAL A 168 -42.03 -26.25 18.97
N ASP A 169 -42.45 -25.91 17.76
CA ASP A 169 -41.56 -25.89 16.59
C ASP A 169 -40.63 -24.67 16.58
N LEU A 170 -40.92 -23.64 17.40
CA LEU A 170 -39.99 -22.53 17.68
C LEU A 170 -38.94 -22.97 18.70
N THR A 171 -38.18 -24.00 18.33
CA THR A 171 -37.09 -24.56 19.15
C THR A 171 -35.74 -24.25 18.51
N LEU A 172 -34.70 -24.16 19.35
CA LEU A 172 -33.32 -24.04 18.91
C LEU A 172 -32.81 -25.37 18.33
N ASP A 173 -33.21 -25.70 17.11
CA ASP A 173 -32.76 -26.90 16.41
C ASP A 173 -31.36 -26.71 15.78
N PRO A 174 -30.71 -27.81 15.33
CA PRO A 174 -29.36 -27.74 14.76
C PRO A 174 -29.22 -26.77 13.59
N GLY A 175 -30.26 -26.63 12.75
CA GLY A 175 -30.23 -25.67 11.64
C GLY A 175 -30.24 -24.22 12.12
N GLN A 176 -30.94 -23.92 13.22
CA GLN A 176 -30.95 -22.59 13.82
C GLN A 176 -29.57 -22.23 14.39
N VAL A 177 -28.92 -23.20 15.05
CA VAL A 177 -27.59 -23.03 15.64
C VAL A 177 -26.55 -22.73 14.55
N GLU A 178 -26.54 -23.50 13.46
CA GLU A 178 -25.58 -23.28 12.37
C GLU A 178 -25.82 -21.98 11.61
N LEU A 179 -27.07 -21.54 11.44
CA LEU A 179 -27.37 -20.23 10.83
C LEU A 179 -26.93 -19.04 11.70
N VAL A 180 -27.03 -19.15 13.02
CA VAL A 180 -26.51 -18.11 13.93
C VAL A 180 -24.99 -18.03 13.84
N LYS A 181 -24.30 -19.17 13.84
CA LYS A 181 -22.84 -19.22 13.63
C LYS A 181 -22.44 -18.65 12.26
N GLU A 182 -23.22 -18.90 11.22
CA GLU A 182 -22.98 -18.32 9.89
C GLU A 182 -23.07 -16.79 9.94
N LYS A 183 -24.09 -16.24 10.59
CA LYS A 183 -24.22 -14.79 10.77
C LYS A 183 -23.03 -14.19 11.53
N GLU A 184 -22.62 -14.81 12.65
CA GLU A 184 -21.46 -14.38 13.43
C GLU A 184 -20.17 -14.41 12.59
N LEU A 185 -19.95 -15.48 11.82
CA LEU A 185 -18.82 -15.61 10.92
C LEU A 185 -18.81 -14.52 9.82
N ILE A 186 -19.98 -14.20 9.25
CA ILE A 186 -20.12 -13.14 8.26
C ILE A 186 -19.71 -11.80 8.85
N ASP A 187 -20.13 -11.49 10.08
CA ASP A 187 -19.79 -10.25 10.78
C ASP A 187 -18.28 -10.17 11.09
N GLU A 188 -17.66 -11.27 11.55
CA GLU A 188 -16.20 -11.36 11.74
C GLU A 188 -15.42 -11.07 10.44
N ILE A 189 -15.90 -11.61 9.31
CA ILE A 189 -15.25 -11.45 8.01
C ILE A 189 -15.45 -10.02 7.48
N ASP A 190 -16.61 -9.43 7.66
CA ASP A 190 -16.88 -8.04 7.26
C ASP A 190 -15.97 -7.06 8.03
N ASP A 191 -15.79 -7.27 9.34
CA ASP A 191 -14.85 -6.50 10.15
C ASP A 191 -13.40 -6.69 9.70
N LEU A 192 -13.00 -7.90 9.31
CA LEU A 192 -11.69 -8.17 8.73
C LEU A 192 -11.51 -7.42 7.39
N PHE A 193 -12.52 -7.44 6.52
CA PHE A 193 -12.50 -6.73 5.25
C PHE A 193 -12.41 -5.22 5.45
N CYS A 194 -13.18 -4.66 6.40
CA CYS A 194 -13.13 -3.23 6.74
C CYS A 194 -11.74 -2.80 7.22
N ARG A 195 -11.15 -3.54 8.17
CA ARG A 195 -9.80 -3.25 8.68
C ARG A 195 -8.75 -3.33 7.57
N THR A 196 -8.84 -4.34 6.72
CA THR A 196 -7.90 -4.54 5.60
C THR A 196 -8.06 -3.43 4.54
N LEU A 197 -9.28 -2.96 4.29
CA LEU A 197 -9.52 -1.81 3.41
C LEU A 197 -8.91 -0.52 3.95
N CYS A 198 -8.93 -0.30 5.27
CA CYS A 198 -8.23 0.82 5.90
C CYS A 198 -6.72 0.71 5.69
N GLN A 199 -6.12 -0.46 5.98
CA GLN A 199 -4.70 -0.70 5.74
C GLN A 199 -4.29 -0.46 4.27
N LEU A 200 -5.11 -0.91 3.31
CA LEU A 200 -4.89 -0.65 1.89
C LEU A 200 -4.96 0.84 1.53
N LYS A 201 -5.88 1.61 2.14
CA LYS A 201 -5.96 3.06 1.93
C LYS A 201 -4.74 3.78 2.47
N ASP A 202 -4.29 3.41 3.66
CA ASP A 202 -3.11 4.00 4.29
C ASP A 202 -1.85 3.69 3.48
N GLN A 203 -1.67 2.43 3.07
CA GLN A 203 -0.56 2.03 2.23
C GLN A 203 -0.58 2.71 0.86
N LEU A 204 -1.77 2.91 0.27
CA LEU A 204 -1.92 3.65 -0.98
C LEU A 204 -1.50 5.12 -0.82
N ASN A 205 -1.82 5.74 0.32
CA ASN A 205 -1.40 7.10 0.62
C ASN A 205 0.12 7.18 0.78
N SER A 206 0.73 6.26 1.53
CA SER A 206 2.19 6.17 1.67
C SER A 206 2.90 6.03 0.33
N ASN A 207 2.42 5.13 -0.55
CA ASN A 207 2.98 4.98 -1.90
C ASN A 207 2.85 6.26 -2.74
N LYS A 208 1.72 6.96 -2.67
CA LYS A 208 1.53 8.25 -3.37
C LYS A 208 2.47 9.33 -2.87
N THR A 209 2.70 9.41 -1.55
CA THR A 209 3.64 10.35 -0.95
C THR A 209 5.07 10.09 -1.42
N ILE A 210 5.50 8.83 -1.45
CA ILE A 210 6.80 8.44 -1.98
C ILE A 210 6.91 8.76 -3.47
N LYS A 211 5.87 8.43 -4.26
CA LYS A 211 5.83 8.78 -5.69
C LYS A 211 6.04 10.28 -5.91
N TYR A 212 5.33 11.12 -5.17
CA TYR A 212 5.48 12.58 -5.26
C TYR A 212 6.92 13.03 -4.95
N ARG A 213 7.52 12.51 -3.89
CA ARG A 213 8.92 12.83 -3.52
C ARG A 213 9.92 12.37 -4.58
N LEU A 214 9.69 11.22 -5.21
CA LEU A 214 10.49 10.73 -6.34
C LEU A 214 10.32 11.62 -7.58
N GLU A 215 9.10 12.09 -7.88
CA GLU A 215 8.83 13.02 -8.99
C GLU A 215 9.55 14.37 -8.80
N GLU A 216 9.48 14.93 -7.59
CA GLU A 216 10.20 16.16 -7.24
C GLU A 216 11.72 15.97 -7.36
N ASN A 217 12.25 14.88 -6.79
CA ASN A 217 13.67 14.57 -6.85
C ASN A 217 14.16 14.38 -8.29
N TRP A 218 13.40 13.66 -9.11
CA TRP A 218 13.69 13.45 -10.52
C TRP A 218 13.65 14.76 -11.30
N SER A 219 12.65 15.61 -11.07
CA SER A 219 12.52 16.94 -11.71
C SER A 219 13.73 17.81 -11.40
N ASN A 220 14.15 17.85 -10.12
CA ASN A 220 15.33 18.60 -9.69
C ASN A 220 16.61 18.09 -10.37
N LYS A 221 16.79 16.76 -10.48
CA LYS A 221 17.92 16.17 -11.21
C LYS A 221 17.88 16.50 -12.70
N ASN A 222 16.70 16.49 -13.31
CA ASN A 222 16.53 16.83 -14.72
C ASN A 222 16.85 18.31 -14.98
N GLN A 223 16.46 19.21 -14.08
CA GLN A 223 16.82 20.63 -14.16
C GLN A 223 18.33 20.82 -13.95
N SER A 224 18.91 20.17 -12.94
CA SER A 224 20.37 20.21 -12.70
C SER A 224 21.15 19.74 -13.93
N MET A 225 20.70 18.68 -14.59
CA MET A 225 21.32 18.18 -15.82
C MET A 225 21.31 19.21 -16.95
N LYS A 226 20.19 19.95 -17.12
CA LYS A 226 20.10 21.00 -18.14
C LYS A 226 21.08 22.13 -17.85
N ILE A 227 21.22 22.52 -16.57
CA ILE A 227 22.17 23.53 -16.12
C ILE A 227 23.60 23.06 -16.40
N ASP A 228 23.96 21.84 -16.01
CA ASP A 228 25.30 21.30 -16.24
C ASP A 228 25.61 21.14 -17.73
N THR A 229 24.64 20.71 -18.54
CA THR A 229 24.78 20.63 -20.00
C THR A 229 25.04 22.00 -20.61
N MET A 230 24.33 23.04 -20.15
CA MET A 230 24.59 24.41 -20.57
C MET A 230 25.99 24.86 -20.14
N ASN A 231 26.40 24.62 -18.90
CA ASN A 231 27.72 24.98 -18.40
C ASN A 231 28.85 24.28 -19.17
N LEU A 232 28.68 23.01 -19.55
CA LEU A 232 29.63 22.27 -20.39
C LEU A 232 29.74 22.83 -21.82
N SER A 233 28.73 23.56 -22.30
CA SER A 233 28.76 24.22 -23.61
C SER A 233 29.44 25.60 -23.58
N LEU A 234 29.66 26.17 -22.39
CA LEU A 234 30.30 27.47 -22.24
C LEU A 234 31.81 27.37 -22.50
N ASN A 235 32.32 28.35 -23.23
CA ASN A 235 33.75 28.60 -23.44
C ASN A 235 34.04 30.09 -23.27
N ILE A 236 35.30 30.48 -23.11
CA ILE A 236 35.71 31.87 -22.83
C ILE A 236 35.18 32.90 -23.86
N GLN A 237 34.85 32.47 -25.08
CA GLN A 237 34.33 33.32 -26.16
C GLN A 237 32.79 33.36 -26.22
N SER A 238 32.10 32.69 -25.28
CA SER A 238 30.65 32.58 -25.28
C SER A 238 29.99 33.93 -24.97
N PRO A 239 28.98 34.38 -25.74
CA PRO A 239 28.41 35.73 -25.62
C PRO A 239 27.57 35.95 -24.36
N ILE A 240 27.29 34.88 -23.60
CA ILE A 240 26.45 34.89 -22.39
C ILE A 240 27.31 35.06 -21.11
N ILE A 241 28.64 35.02 -21.22
CA ILE A 241 29.53 35.14 -20.06
C ILE A 241 29.51 36.58 -19.52
N MET A 242 29.22 36.72 -18.23
CA MET A 242 29.22 37.99 -17.51
C MET A 242 29.66 37.81 -16.06
N SER A 243 30.05 38.92 -15.42
CA SER A 243 30.39 38.92 -14.00
C SER A 243 29.11 38.93 -13.15
N HIS A 244 29.07 38.09 -12.12
CA HIS A 244 27.99 38.00 -11.17
C HIS A 244 28.50 38.37 -9.77
N THR A 245 27.77 39.19 -9.04
CA THR A 245 28.12 39.62 -7.66
C THR A 245 27.69 38.55 -6.63
N ASN A 246 28.43 38.44 -5.53
CA ASN A 246 28.12 37.60 -4.34
C ASN A 246 28.08 36.07 -4.56
N VAL A 247 28.45 35.56 -5.73
CA VAL A 247 28.39 34.11 -6.06
C VAL A 247 29.14 33.21 -5.07
N ILE A 248 30.28 33.67 -4.56
CA ILE A 248 31.12 32.88 -3.65
C ILE A 248 30.42 32.75 -2.28
N GLU A 249 29.95 33.87 -1.72
CA GLU A 249 29.25 33.91 -0.43
C GLU A 249 27.91 33.14 -0.49
N ASP A 250 27.19 33.23 -1.61
CA ASP A 250 25.95 32.48 -1.82
C ASP A 250 26.22 30.97 -1.90
N SER A 251 27.34 30.55 -2.50
CA SER A 251 27.70 29.12 -2.62
C SER A 251 27.99 28.47 -1.27
N GLU A 252 28.66 29.18 -0.35
CA GLU A 252 29.03 28.63 0.96
C GLU A 252 27.82 28.43 1.88
N ASN A 253 26.78 29.24 1.71
CA ASN A 253 25.59 29.20 2.56
C ASN A 253 24.45 28.33 2.01
N ALA A 254 24.40 28.10 0.68
CA ALA A 254 23.28 27.40 0.04
C ALA A 254 23.60 25.96 -0.41
N CYS A 255 24.88 25.60 -0.59
CA CYS A 255 25.25 24.31 -1.16
C CYS A 255 25.36 23.18 -0.13
N LEU A 256 24.77 22.02 -0.44
CA LEU A 256 25.03 20.77 0.28
C LEU A 256 26.40 20.20 -0.09
N SER A 257 27.02 19.48 0.84
CA SER A 257 28.20 18.67 0.49
C SER A 257 27.80 17.47 -0.38
N VAL A 258 28.76 16.97 -1.18
CA VAL A 258 28.54 15.80 -2.05
C VAL A 258 28.05 14.57 -1.25
N PRO A 259 28.65 14.21 -0.09
CA PRO A 259 28.17 13.08 0.70
C PRO A 259 26.74 13.26 1.22
N GLU A 260 26.36 14.47 1.63
CA GLU A 260 25.00 14.77 2.10
C GLU A 260 23.97 14.62 0.97
N TRP A 261 24.29 15.11 -0.23
CA TRP A 261 23.43 14.93 -1.40
C TRP A 261 23.27 13.46 -1.79
N GLU A 262 24.36 12.69 -1.86
CA GLU A 262 24.30 11.26 -2.20
C GLU A 262 23.49 10.47 -1.16
N MET A 263 23.70 10.77 0.12
CA MET A 263 22.96 10.14 1.21
C MET A 263 21.47 10.47 1.16
N ALA A 264 21.09 11.72 0.87
CA ALA A 264 19.69 12.12 0.73
C ALA A 264 18.98 11.35 -0.39
N VAL A 265 19.62 11.20 -1.55
CA VAL A 265 19.07 10.47 -2.70
C VAL A 265 18.97 8.97 -2.40
N LYS A 266 20.02 8.40 -1.80
CA LYS A 266 20.03 6.98 -1.40
C LYS A 266 18.96 6.67 -0.36
N ASN A 267 18.78 7.54 0.63
CA ASN A 267 17.74 7.37 1.65
C ASN A 267 16.34 7.39 1.04
N LEU A 268 16.08 8.29 0.09
CA LEU A 268 14.80 8.33 -0.64
C LEU A 268 14.57 7.05 -1.43
N TYR A 269 15.60 6.54 -2.11
CA TYR A 269 15.52 5.29 -2.87
C TYR A 269 15.23 4.08 -1.97
N GLU A 270 15.92 3.96 -0.83
CA GLU A 270 15.68 2.90 0.14
C GLU A 270 14.32 3.02 0.84
N GLU A 271 13.85 4.24 1.08
CA GLU A 271 12.48 4.48 1.56
C GLU A 271 11.44 4.00 0.54
N ALA A 272 11.62 4.32 -0.74
CA ALA A 272 10.75 3.85 -1.80
C ALA A 272 10.71 2.32 -1.90
N LYS A 273 11.87 1.68 -1.82
CA LYS A 273 11.98 0.22 -1.82
C LYS A 273 11.28 -0.42 -0.62
N ARG A 274 11.41 0.16 0.57
CA ARG A 274 10.68 -0.31 1.76
C ARG A 274 9.17 -0.19 1.59
N THR A 275 8.68 0.96 1.16
CA THR A 275 7.24 1.17 0.92
C THR A 275 6.69 0.22 -0.14
N MET A 276 7.47 -0.08 -1.19
CA MET A 276 7.11 -1.10 -2.17
C MET A 276 7.03 -2.50 -1.56
N ASN A 277 8.01 -2.91 -0.75
CA ASN A 277 7.98 -4.22 -0.10
C ASN A 277 6.76 -4.36 0.81
N ASP A 278 6.46 -3.35 1.62
CA ASP A 278 5.27 -3.33 2.49
C ASP A 278 3.98 -3.45 1.66
N SER A 279 3.94 -2.76 0.52
CA SER A 279 2.83 -2.82 -0.44
C SER A 279 2.63 -4.22 -1.02
N THR A 280 3.71 -4.85 -1.49
CA THR A 280 3.67 -6.20 -2.07
C THR A 280 3.23 -7.24 -1.04
N LEU A 281 3.73 -7.13 0.20
CA LEU A 281 3.36 -8.01 1.30
C LEU A 281 1.87 -7.85 1.63
N LEU A 282 1.38 -6.61 1.73
CA LEU A 282 -0.03 -6.35 1.98
C LEU A 282 -0.93 -6.96 0.89
N ARG A 283 -0.53 -6.85 -0.39
CA ARG A 283 -1.27 -7.50 -1.49
C ARG A 283 -1.31 -9.02 -1.34
N SER A 284 -0.20 -9.67 -0.97
CA SER A 284 -0.21 -11.12 -0.73
C SER A 284 -1.10 -11.52 0.45
N ILE A 285 -1.11 -10.72 1.52
CA ILE A 285 -1.99 -10.95 2.69
C ILE A 285 -3.46 -10.83 2.28
N VAL A 286 -3.80 -9.82 1.46
CA VAL A 286 -5.15 -9.63 0.94
C VAL A 286 -5.61 -10.84 0.14
N ASP A 287 -4.80 -11.31 -0.81
CA ASP A 287 -5.20 -12.41 -1.70
C ASP A 287 -5.25 -13.76 -0.95
N ASP A 288 -4.23 -14.10 -0.15
CA ASP A 288 -4.10 -15.42 0.46
C ASP A 288 -4.80 -15.51 1.82
N ALA A 289 -4.48 -14.61 2.75
CA ALA A 289 -4.93 -14.72 4.14
C ALA A 289 -6.34 -14.16 4.34
N VAL A 290 -6.73 -13.12 3.59
CA VAL A 290 -8.02 -12.46 3.74
C VAL A 290 -9.05 -13.05 2.78
N LEU A 291 -8.82 -12.97 1.46
CA LEU A 291 -9.84 -13.38 0.48
C LEU A 291 -10.01 -14.91 0.42
N LYS A 292 -8.93 -15.66 0.13
CA LYS A 292 -9.02 -17.13 -0.02
C LYS A 292 -9.48 -17.81 1.27
N LYS A 293 -8.92 -17.44 2.42
CA LYS A 293 -9.28 -18.05 3.71
C LYS A 293 -10.72 -17.73 4.12
N SER A 294 -11.18 -16.49 3.98
CA SER A 294 -12.57 -16.12 4.27
C SER A 294 -13.56 -16.82 3.34
N ALA A 295 -13.26 -16.89 2.04
CA ALA A 295 -14.10 -17.63 1.09
C ALA A 295 -14.20 -19.12 1.43
N LYS A 296 -13.11 -19.74 1.92
CA LYS A 296 -13.14 -21.11 2.39
C LYS A 296 -14.00 -21.25 3.65
N ARG A 297 -13.79 -20.42 4.68
CA ARG A 297 -14.59 -20.45 5.92
C ARG A 297 -16.08 -20.31 5.65
N LEU A 298 -16.47 -19.40 4.74
CA LEU A 298 -17.86 -19.21 4.35
C LEU A 298 -18.45 -20.45 3.67
N ARG A 299 -17.71 -21.11 2.78
CA ARG A 299 -18.18 -22.36 2.16
C ARG A 299 -18.31 -23.48 3.17
N ASP A 300 -17.30 -23.67 4.01
CA ASP A 300 -17.31 -24.72 5.03
C ASP A 300 -18.52 -24.53 5.99
N GLN A 301 -18.86 -23.27 6.33
CA GLN A 301 -20.03 -22.97 7.16
C GLN A 301 -21.36 -23.14 6.40
N ALA A 302 -21.42 -22.75 5.12
CA ALA A 302 -22.60 -22.98 4.29
C ALA A 302 -22.91 -24.48 4.15
N ASP A 303 -21.89 -25.31 3.93
CA ASP A 303 -22.02 -26.77 3.89
C ASP A 303 -22.54 -27.32 5.24
N ALA A 304 -22.06 -26.78 6.36
CA ALA A 304 -22.54 -27.17 7.69
C ALA A 304 -24.01 -26.81 7.91
N VAL A 305 -24.43 -25.61 7.47
CA VAL A 305 -25.83 -25.16 7.50
C VAL A 305 -26.70 -26.08 6.63
N ASP A 306 -26.29 -26.35 5.39
CA ASP A 306 -27.04 -27.19 4.46
C ASP A 306 -27.24 -28.61 5.01
N ILE A 307 -26.19 -29.21 5.58
CA ILE A 307 -26.27 -30.53 6.22
C ILE A 307 -27.22 -30.50 7.43
N ALA A 308 -27.13 -29.48 8.28
CA ALA A 308 -27.98 -29.36 9.46
C ALA A 308 -29.46 -29.16 9.08
N LEU A 309 -29.74 -28.33 8.07
CA LEU A 309 -31.09 -28.11 7.55
C LEU A 309 -31.65 -29.37 6.88
N ALA A 310 -30.87 -30.06 6.05
CA ALA A 310 -31.30 -31.29 5.40
C ALA A 310 -31.66 -32.39 6.41
N ARG A 311 -30.85 -32.54 7.46
CA ARG A 311 -31.15 -33.48 8.57
C ARG A 311 -32.44 -33.10 9.29
N PHE A 312 -32.59 -31.83 9.65
CA PHE A 312 -33.80 -31.36 10.35
C PHE A 312 -35.08 -31.55 9.50
N ILE A 313 -35.01 -31.30 8.20
CA ILE A 313 -36.12 -31.56 7.28
C ILE A 313 -36.45 -33.05 7.24
N SER A 314 -35.43 -33.92 7.12
CA SER A 314 -35.62 -35.37 7.11
C SER A 314 -36.28 -35.87 8.40
N ASP A 315 -35.82 -35.40 9.56
CA ASP A 315 -36.37 -35.78 10.87
C ASP A 315 -37.83 -35.31 10.99
N THR A 316 -38.13 -34.08 10.54
CA THR A 316 -39.49 -33.52 10.56
C THR A 316 -40.44 -34.34 9.66
N GLN A 317 -39.99 -34.70 8.45
CA GLN A 317 -40.77 -35.52 7.53
C GLN A 317 -41.03 -36.93 8.09
N HIS A 318 -40.05 -37.52 8.79
CA HIS A 318 -40.22 -38.82 9.42
C HIS A 318 -41.26 -38.76 10.55
N VAL A 319 -41.23 -37.72 11.39
CA VAL A 319 -42.22 -37.51 12.45
C VAL A 319 -43.61 -37.26 11.86
N GLU A 320 -43.72 -36.45 10.81
CA GLU A 320 -44.99 -36.21 10.11
C GLU A 320 -45.59 -37.52 9.56
N GLN A 321 -44.78 -38.36 8.91
CA GLN A 321 -45.22 -39.65 8.40
C GLN A 321 -45.66 -40.60 9.52
N ALA A 322 -44.91 -40.65 10.62
CA ALA A 322 -45.25 -41.47 11.78
C ALA A 322 -46.61 -41.03 12.39
N LEU A 323 -46.78 -39.73 12.64
CA LEU A 323 -48.04 -39.16 13.16
C LEU A 323 -49.21 -39.39 12.19
N GLY A 324 -48.98 -39.26 10.88
CA GLY A 324 -49.99 -39.55 9.87
C GLY A 324 -50.42 -41.02 9.84
N ASN A 325 -49.51 -41.95 10.12
CA ASN A 325 -49.82 -43.37 10.23
C ASN A 325 -50.55 -43.70 11.54
N ASP A 326 -50.11 -43.13 12.65
CA ASP A 326 -50.77 -43.28 13.96
C ASP A 326 -52.21 -42.75 13.91
N LEU A 327 -52.42 -41.58 13.28
CA LEU A 327 -53.76 -41.02 13.10
C LEU A 327 -54.69 -41.98 12.34
N LYS A 328 -54.21 -42.56 11.23
CA LYS A 328 -54.98 -43.57 10.47
C LYS A 328 -55.36 -44.76 11.35
N GLN A 329 -54.42 -45.24 12.16
CA GLN A 329 -54.68 -46.36 13.06
C GLN A 329 -55.70 -46.01 14.14
N VAL A 330 -55.59 -44.83 14.76
CA VAL A 330 -56.54 -44.36 15.77
C VAL A 330 -57.94 -44.20 15.19
N VAL A 331 -58.08 -43.59 14.01
CA VAL A 331 -59.36 -43.44 13.33
C VAL A 331 -59.97 -44.79 12.98
N GLN A 332 -59.17 -45.74 12.50
CA GLN A 332 -59.65 -47.11 12.24
C GLN A 332 -60.16 -47.78 13.52
N ARG A 333 -59.40 -47.71 14.61
CA ARG A 333 -59.81 -48.28 15.90
C ARG A 333 -61.06 -47.63 16.47
N LEU A 334 -61.24 -46.32 16.26
CA LEU A 334 -62.47 -45.62 16.63
C LEU A 334 -63.67 -46.17 15.83
N GLY A 335 -63.55 -46.28 14.51
CA GLY A 335 -64.60 -46.88 13.67
C GLY A 335 -64.92 -48.33 14.05
N ASP A 336 -63.90 -49.15 14.35
CA ASP A 336 -64.09 -50.52 14.84
C ASP A 336 -64.82 -50.54 16.18
N SER A 337 -64.51 -49.59 17.08
CA SER A 337 -65.16 -49.45 18.38
C SER A 337 -66.61 -49.00 18.25
N GLU A 338 -66.91 -48.07 17.34
CA GLU A 338 -68.27 -47.63 17.01
C GLU A 338 -69.10 -48.79 16.44
N ASN A 339 -68.52 -49.59 15.54
CA ASN A 339 -69.15 -50.80 15.01
C ASN A 339 -69.44 -51.82 16.12
N LEU A 340 -68.50 -52.01 17.05
CA LEU A 340 -68.68 -52.90 18.20
C LEU A 340 -69.81 -52.42 19.13
N ILE A 341 -69.87 -51.12 19.43
CA ILE A 341 -70.96 -50.51 20.20
C ILE A 341 -72.30 -50.71 19.48
N GLY A 342 -72.35 -50.47 18.16
CA GLY A 342 -73.55 -50.71 17.36
C GLY A 342 -74.00 -52.17 17.39
N GLY A 343 -73.04 -53.10 17.33
CA GLY A 343 -73.28 -54.54 17.49
C GLY A 343 -73.86 -54.89 18.87
N LEU A 344 -73.27 -54.37 19.94
CA LEU A 344 -73.75 -54.56 21.31
C LEU A 344 -75.18 -54.01 21.51
N LEU A 345 -75.46 -52.79 21.03
CA LEU A 345 -76.81 -52.21 21.08
C LEU A 345 -77.83 -53.06 20.31
N ARG A 346 -77.43 -53.66 19.18
CA ARG A 346 -78.30 -54.59 18.44
C ARG A 346 -78.57 -55.87 19.23
N VAL A 347 -77.59 -56.39 19.95
CA VAL A 347 -77.78 -57.56 20.82
C VAL A 347 -78.71 -57.22 21.97
N ILE A 348 -78.51 -56.08 22.65
CA ILE A 348 -79.37 -55.63 23.75
C ILE A 348 -80.82 -55.46 23.28
N THR A 349 -81.05 -54.75 22.18
CA THR A 349 -82.41 -54.55 21.64
C THR A 349 -83.07 -55.87 21.21
N ASN A 350 -82.30 -56.84 20.70
CA ASN A 350 -82.82 -58.17 20.40
C ASN A 350 -83.16 -58.96 21.66
N LEU A 351 -82.34 -58.88 22.72
CA LEU A 351 -82.62 -59.51 24.02
C LEU A 351 -83.87 -58.91 24.66
N GLU A 352 -84.02 -57.58 24.65
CA GLU A 352 -85.23 -56.89 25.12
C GLU A 352 -86.48 -57.35 24.35
N LYS A 353 -86.41 -57.43 23.02
CA LYS A 353 -87.50 -57.94 22.20
C LYS A 353 -87.81 -59.40 22.46
N ALA A 354 -86.80 -60.24 22.67
CA ALA A 354 -86.98 -61.66 22.99
C ALA A 354 -87.71 -61.81 24.34
N LYS A 355 -87.29 -61.05 25.36
CA LYS A 355 -87.96 -60.97 26.66
C LYS A 355 -89.42 -60.50 26.52
N MET A 356 -89.67 -59.36 25.86
CA MET A 356 -91.03 -58.86 25.62
C MET A 356 -91.91 -59.89 24.90
N THR A 357 -91.33 -60.68 24.00
CA THR A 357 -92.02 -61.77 23.31
C THR A 357 -92.39 -62.90 24.26
N ALA A 358 -91.46 -63.32 25.15
CA ALA A 358 -91.73 -64.34 26.18
C ALA A 358 -92.82 -63.87 27.16
N GLU A 359 -92.73 -62.63 27.68
CA GLU A 359 -93.72 -62.01 28.55
C GLU A 359 -95.10 -61.93 27.87
N THR A 360 -95.16 -61.47 26.62
CA THR A 360 -96.41 -61.37 25.84
C THR A 360 -97.02 -62.75 25.58
N ARG A 361 -96.19 -63.75 25.23
CA ARG A 361 -96.65 -65.14 25.04
C ARG A 361 -97.26 -65.69 26.33
N LEU A 362 -96.60 -65.49 27.47
CA LEU A 362 -97.09 -65.92 28.77
C LEU A 362 -98.41 -65.21 29.14
N TYR A 363 -98.46 -63.88 28.98
CA TYR A 363 -99.65 -63.08 29.22
C TYR A 363 -100.85 -63.53 28.36
N ASN A 364 -100.63 -63.82 27.08
CA ASN A 364 -101.69 -64.30 26.19
C ASN A 364 -102.19 -65.70 26.58
N ARG A 365 -101.31 -66.59 27.06
CA ARG A 365 -101.69 -67.94 27.51
C ARG A 365 -102.52 -67.90 28.80
N LEU A 366 -102.28 -66.94 29.68
CA LEU A 366 -103.08 -66.73 30.90
C LEU A 366 -104.53 -66.30 30.61
N LYS A 367 -104.86 -65.91 29.37
CA LYS A 367 -106.24 -65.57 28.95
C LYS A 367 -107.05 -66.78 28.49
N ARG A 368 -106.51 -68.00 28.55
CA ARG A 368 -107.26 -69.21 28.23
C ARG A 368 -108.46 -69.35 29.18
N PRO A 369 -109.65 -69.73 28.67
CA PRO A 369 -110.84 -69.84 29.50
C PRO A 369 -110.77 -71.05 30.44
N GLU A 370 -111.19 -70.83 31.70
CA GLU A 370 -111.45 -71.85 32.72
C GLU A 370 -110.44 -73.01 32.75
N ASP A 371 -110.89 -74.24 32.47
CA ASP A 371 -110.11 -75.47 32.60
C ASP A 371 -108.99 -75.61 31.56
N GLU A 372 -109.02 -74.82 30.48
CA GLU A 372 -107.94 -74.78 29.47
C GLU A 372 -106.73 -73.92 29.92
N ASN A 373 -106.82 -73.23 31.06
CA ASN A 373 -105.72 -72.46 31.66
C ASN A 373 -104.85 -73.32 32.60
N PHE A 374 -104.21 -74.34 32.04
CA PHE A 374 -103.34 -75.24 32.78
C PHE A 374 -101.86 -75.02 32.45
N LYS A 375 -100.97 -75.42 33.36
CA LYS A 375 -99.51 -75.38 33.17
C LYS A 375 -99.07 -76.56 32.32
N ASP A 376 -99.03 -76.37 31.01
CA ASP A 376 -98.51 -77.37 30.08
C ASP A 376 -96.98 -77.30 29.94
N SER A 377 -96.41 -78.20 29.13
CA SER A 377 -94.99 -78.24 28.84
C SER A 377 -94.48 -76.93 28.24
N ALA A 378 -95.25 -76.33 27.31
CA ALA A 378 -94.87 -75.07 26.68
C ALA A 378 -94.85 -73.89 27.67
N GLN A 379 -95.82 -73.80 28.59
CA GLN A 379 -95.84 -72.74 29.61
C GLN A 379 -94.71 -72.92 30.64
N SER A 380 -94.40 -74.17 30.99
CA SER A 380 -93.32 -74.51 31.92
C SER A 380 -91.92 -74.22 31.33
N SER A 381 -91.77 -74.26 30.00
CA SER A 381 -90.51 -73.89 29.33
C SER A 381 -90.28 -72.38 29.17
N ILE A 382 -91.35 -71.57 29.06
CA ILE A 382 -91.24 -70.11 28.88
C ILE A 382 -90.91 -69.38 30.19
N LEU A 383 -91.38 -69.90 31.34
CA LEU A 383 -91.10 -69.33 32.67
C LEU A 383 -89.60 -69.19 33.00
N PRO A 384 -88.76 -70.23 32.87
CA PRO A 384 -87.32 -70.10 33.11
C PRO A 384 -86.60 -69.30 32.02
N GLU A 385 -87.17 -69.21 30.80
CA GLU A 385 -86.64 -68.35 29.73
C GLU A 385 -86.76 -66.86 30.11
N ASP A 386 -87.91 -66.44 30.66
CA ASP A 386 -88.12 -65.07 31.15
C ASP A 386 -87.27 -64.72 32.38
N GLU A 387 -87.06 -65.66 33.30
CA GLU A 387 -86.14 -65.45 34.43
C GLU A 387 -84.68 -65.35 33.98
N ASN A 388 -84.22 -66.20 33.06
CA ASN A 388 -82.87 -66.11 32.51
C ASN A 388 -82.62 -64.79 31.77
N PHE A 389 -83.61 -64.22 31.08
CA PHE A 389 -83.49 -62.91 30.45
C PHE A 389 -83.44 -61.75 31.46
N LYS A 390 -84.03 -61.91 32.65
CA LYS A 390 -83.92 -60.92 33.74
C LYS A 390 -82.50 -60.90 34.33
N ASP A 391 -81.90 -62.07 34.55
CA ASP A 391 -80.54 -62.17 35.07
C ASP A 391 -79.50 -61.72 34.03
N SER A 392 -79.70 -62.03 32.75
CA SER A 392 -78.80 -61.66 31.65
C SER A 392 -78.81 -60.17 31.31
N ALA A 393 -79.81 -59.41 31.77
CA ALA A 393 -79.92 -57.96 31.55
C ALA A 393 -79.35 -57.13 32.71
N GLN A 394 -79.03 -57.76 33.85
CA GLN A 394 -78.46 -57.10 35.05
C GLN A 394 -76.94 -57.27 35.17
N SER A 395 -76.34 -58.22 34.44
CA SER A 395 -74.89 -58.40 34.30
C SER A 395 -74.38 -57.74 33.03
#